data_AF-A0A172U1F7-F1
#
_entry.id   AF-A0A172U1F7-F1
#
_cell.length_a   1.000
_cell.length_b   1.000
_cell.length_c   1.000
_cell.angle_alpha   90.00
_cell.angle_beta   90.00
_cell.angle_gamma   90.00
#
_symmetry.space_group_name_H-M   'P 1'
#
loop_
_entity.id
_entity.type
_entity.pdbx_description
1 polymer ?
#
loop_
_entity_poly.entity_id
_entity_poly.type
_entity_poly.pdbx_seq_one_letter_code
_entity_poly.pdbx_strand_id
1 'polypeptide(L)'
;MLTKIRTTIRYAISLCTAAFLLGMCSTQNKVEYTIGTDVSEANKKLFIERAEKGRILFKEHCSGCHGIYSKGKDGIPNFTKQQIDDYHARSVIAFKSHTSVRDLSPQQLDYVLTFLRLRKVQND
;
A
#
# COMPACT_ATOMS: atom_id res chain seq x y z
N MET A 1 -21.75 5.45 -51.56
CA MET A 1 -21.21 6.46 -50.61
C MET A 1 -21.43 6.04 -49.14
N LEU A 2 -22.63 5.62 -48.75
CA LEU A 2 -23.00 5.24 -47.38
C LEU A 2 -22.27 4.00 -46.81
N THR A 3 -21.88 3.04 -47.66
CA THR A 3 -21.16 1.81 -47.24
C THR A 3 -19.71 2.08 -46.83
N LYS A 4 -19.01 2.98 -47.54
CA LYS A 4 -17.65 3.44 -47.18
C LYS A 4 -17.65 4.18 -45.84
N ILE A 5 -18.68 4.99 -45.58
CA ILE A 5 -18.84 5.72 -44.31
C ILE A 5 -19.03 4.73 -43.14
N ARG A 6 -19.85 3.67 -43.33
CA ARG A 6 -20.05 2.63 -42.28
C ARG A 6 -18.80 1.81 -42.00
N THR A 7 -18.00 1.47 -43.02
CA THR A 7 -16.73 0.75 -42.79
C THR A 7 -15.69 1.63 -42.13
N THR A 8 -15.54 2.89 -42.54
CA THR A 8 -14.63 3.85 -41.89
C THR A 8 -15.00 4.07 -40.41
N ILE A 9 -16.29 4.19 -40.10
CA ILE A 9 -16.77 4.31 -38.71
C ILE A 9 -16.45 3.03 -37.91
N ARG A 10 -16.62 1.83 -38.48
CA ARG A 10 -16.26 0.56 -37.80
C ARG A 10 -14.77 0.46 -37.52
N TYR A 11 -13.91 0.81 -38.48
CA TYR A 11 -12.47 0.81 -38.27
C TYR A 11 -12.04 1.84 -37.22
N ALA A 12 -12.64 3.03 -37.22
CA ALA A 12 -12.35 4.06 -36.23
C ALA A 12 -12.75 3.63 -34.80
N ILE A 13 -13.91 2.96 -34.65
CA ILE A 13 -14.36 2.41 -33.36
C ILE A 13 -13.42 1.29 -32.91
N SER A 14 -13.05 0.35 -33.80
CA SER A 14 -12.12 -0.74 -33.47
C SER A 14 -10.74 -0.23 -33.05
N LEU A 15 -10.21 0.80 -33.72
CA LEU A 15 -8.94 1.45 -33.36
C LEU A 15 -9.02 2.16 -32.00
N CYS A 16 -10.13 2.87 -31.70
CA CYS A 16 -10.32 3.50 -30.40
C CYS A 16 -10.42 2.47 -29.25
N THR A 17 -11.12 1.35 -29.46
CA THR A 17 -11.22 0.30 -28.44
C THR A 17 -9.88 -0.37 -28.17
N ALA A 18 -9.04 -0.57 -29.19
CA ALA A 18 -7.70 -1.13 -29.03
C ALA A 18 -6.76 -0.18 -28.26
N ALA A 19 -6.85 1.13 -28.51
CA ALA A 19 -6.06 2.13 -27.81
C ALA A 19 -6.45 2.24 -26.31
N PHE A 20 -7.75 2.11 -25.98
CA PHE A 20 -8.23 2.19 -24.61
C PHE A 20 -7.77 0.99 -23.75
N LEU A 21 -7.70 -0.22 -24.34
CA LEU A 21 -7.24 -1.43 -23.65
C LEU A 21 -5.74 -1.37 -23.30
N LEU A 22 -4.92 -0.68 -24.10
CA LEU A 22 -3.49 -0.51 -23.85
C LEU A 22 -3.16 0.60 -22.83
N GLY A 23 -4.12 1.49 -22.55
CA GLY A 23 -3.94 2.61 -21.61
C GLY A 23 -4.15 2.24 -20.13
N MET A 24 -4.65 1.04 -19.81
CA MET A 24 -4.92 0.63 -18.42
C MET A 24 -3.69 -0.01 -17.75
N CYS A 25 -2.50 0.56 -17.94
CA CYS A 25 -1.35 0.25 -17.10
C CYS A 25 -1.45 1.11 -15.84
N SER A 26 -2.07 0.56 -14.81
CA SER A 26 -2.29 1.26 -13.53
C SER A 26 -0.97 1.72 -12.94
N THR A 27 -0.77 3.04 -12.82
CA THR A 27 0.38 3.61 -12.11
C THR A 27 0.22 3.28 -10.63
N GLN A 28 1.00 2.31 -10.14
CA GLN A 28 1.04 2.01 -8.72
C GLN A 28 2.01 2.98 -8.05
N ASN A 29 1.51 3.83 -7.14
CA ASN A 29 2.35 4.67 -6.28
C ASN A 29 3.31 3.77 -5.49
N LYS A 30 4.61 3.81 -5.82
CA LYS A 30 5.64 3.07 -5.09
C LYS A 30 5.88 3.74 -3.73
N VAL A 31 5.83 2.94 -2.66
CA VAL A 31 6.23 3.39 -1.34
C VAL A 31 7.76 3.35 -1.24
N GLU A 32 8.34 4.45 -0.76
CA GLU A 32 9.77 4.54 -0.46
C GLU A 32 10.02 4.09 0.99
N TYR A 33 11.08 3.29 1.20
CA TYR A 33 11.47 2.78 2.51
C TYR A 33 12.84 3.31 2.93
N THR A 34 12.96 3.75 4.18
CA THR A 34 14.22 4.19 4.79
C THR A 34 14.83 3.04 5.59
N ILE A 35 15.92 2.48 5.07
CA ILE A 35 16.66 1.39 5.71
C ILE A 35 18.11 1.84 5.93
N GLY A 36 18.67 1.52 7.10
CA GLY A 36 20.04 1.87 7.46
C GLY A 36 21.08 1.31 6.48
N THR A 37 22.18 2.04 6.30
CA THR A 37 23.29 1.67 5.40
C THR A 37 24.14 0.53 5.95
N ASP A 38 24.09 0.32 7.27
CA ASP A 38 24.76 -0.73 8.05
C ASP A 38 24.13 -2.12 7.87
N VAL A 39 22.95 -2.20 7.26
CA VAL A 39 22.23 -3.45 7.00
C VAL A 39 22.78 -4.13 5.73
N SER A 40 23.01 -5.45 5.78
CA SER A 40 23.41 -6.23 4.59
C SER A 40 22.35 -6.20 3.48
N GLU A 41 22.75 -6.36 2.23
CA GLU A 41 21.81 -6.36 1.08
C GLU A 41 20.73 -7.44 1.20
N ALA A 42 21.09 -8.62 1.70
CA ALA A 42 20.14 -9.69 1.97
C ALA A 42 19.07 -9.27 3.00
N ASN A 43 19.49 -8.62 4.09
CA ASN A 43 18.58 -8.14 5.12
C ASN A 43 17.75 -6.94 4.64
N LYS A 44 18.31 -6.04 3.82
CA LYS A 44 17.55 -4.96 3.17
C LYS A 44 16.40 -5.53 2.34
N LYS A 45 16.69 -6.52 1.50
CA LYS A 45 15.66 -7.21 0.70
C LYS A 45 14.58 -7.83 1.58
N LEU A 46 14.98 -8.52 2.65
CA LEU A 46 14.04 -9.12 3.61
C LEU A 46 13.14 -8.05 4.27
N PHE A 47 13.70 -6.92 4.70
CA PHE A 47 12.91 -5.83 5.30
C PHE A 47 11.94 -5.21 4.31
N ILE A 48 12.34 -4.98 3.07
CA ILE A 48 11.45 -4.49 2.00
C ILE A 48 10.30 -5.47 1.77
N GLU A 49 10.59 -6.77 1.69
CA GLU A 49 9.55 -7.79 1.50
C GLU A 49 8.53 -7.79 2.65
N ARG A 50 9.01 -7.71 3.89
CA ARG A 50 8.14 -7.63 5.08
C ARG A 50 7.33 -6.34 5.11
N ALA A 51 7.94 -5.21 4.78
CA ALA A 51 7.26 -3.92 4.70
C ALA A 51 6.17 -3.94 3.63
N GLU A 52 6.40 -4.60 2.49
CA GLU A 52 5.39 -4.70 1.44
C GLU A 52 4.21 -5.60 1.86
N LYS A 53 4.48 -6.73 2.51
CA LYS A 53 3.42 -7.55 3.14
C LYS A 53 2.63 -6.72 4.16
N GLY A 54 3.33 -5.94 4.99
CA GLY A 54 2.74 -5.05 5.98
C GLY A 54 1.85 -3.96 5.36
N ARG A 55 2.26 -3.39 4.23
CA ARG A 55 1.49 -2.37 3.50
C ARG A 55 0.14 -2.92 3.02
N ILE A 56 0.13 -4.16 2.50
CA ILE A 56 -1.10 -4.83 2.06
C ILE A 56 -2.03 -5.08 3.25
N LEU A 57 -1.51 -5.66 4.33
CA LEU A 57 -2.28 -5.92 5.55
C LEU A 57 -2.80 -4.62 6.19
N PHE A 58 -2.00 -3.55 6.20
CA PHE A 58 -2.44 -2.25 6.67
C PHE A 58 -3.60 -1.72 5.81
N LYS A 59 -3.51 -1.85 4.49
CA LYS A 59 -4.60 -1.47 3.58
C LYS A 59 -5.88 -2.24 3.89
N GLU A 60 -5.79 -3.55 4.13
CA GLU A 60 -6.96 -4.41 4.36
C GLU A 60 -7.59 -4.20 5.74
N HIS A 61 -6.78 -4.03 6.79
CA HIS A 61 -7.26 -4.09 8.17
C HIS A 61 -7.22 -2.74 8.93
N CYS A 62 -6.39 -1.79 8.50
CA CYS A 62 -6.15 -0.55 9.26
C CYS A 62 -6.63 0.69 8.51
N SER A 63 -6.61 0.70 7.18
CA SER A 63 -6.87 1.89 6.37
C SER A 63 -8.30 2.41 6.45
N GLY A 64 -9.26 1.57 6.87
CA GLY A 64 -10.64 2.00 7.07
C GLY A 64 -10.77 3.14 8.09
N CYS A 65 -9.90 3.14 9.12
CA CYS A 65 -9.87 4.19 10.16
C CYS A 65 -8.61 5.04 10.08
N HIS A 66 -7.46 4.44 9.76
CA HIS A 66 -6.16 5.14 9.68
C HIS A 66 -5.80 5.60 8.26
N GLY A 67 -6.75 5.55 7.35
CA GLY A 67 -6.63 6.06 5.98
C GLY A 67 -5.82 5.16 5.04
N ILE A 68 -6.17 5.21 3.75
CA ILE A 68 -5.19 5.07 2.67
C ILE A 68 -5.48 6.00 1.50
N TYR A 69 -6.74 6.45 1.29
CA TYR A 69 -7.12 7.57 0.41
C TYR A 69 -8.57 7.98 0.74
N SER A 70 -8.82 8.76 1.81
CA SER A 70 -10.16 9.28 2.06
C SER A 70 -10.17 10.68 2.65
N LYS A 71 -10.76 11.61 1.89
CA LYS A 71 -11.26 12.93 2.31
C LYS A 71 -10.22 14.00 2.69
N GLY A 72 -9.27 14.28 1.78
CA GLY A 72 -8.68 15.61 1.66
C GLY A 72 -7.60 16.01 2.67
N LYS A 73 -7.08 15.05 3.45
CA LYS A 73 -5.77 15.15 4.09
C LYS A 73 -5.02 13.85 3.84
N ASP A 74 -3.85 13.94 3.21
CA ASP A 74 -3.11 12.79 2.72
C ASP A 74 -2.53 11.95 3.87
N GLY A 75 -2.71 10.64 3.77
CA GLY A 75 -1.77 9.70 4.33
C GLY A 75 -2.12 9.06 5.66
N ILE A 76 -1.55 7.87 5.82
CA ILE A 76 -1.43 7.15 7.07
C ILE A 76 -0.84 8.10 8.13
N PRO A 77 -1.37 8.12 9.38
CA PRO A 77 -0.85 8.96 10.45
C PRO A 77 0.66 8.81 10.63
N ASN A 78 1.34 9.92 10.91
CA ASN A 78 2.75 9.90 11.26
C ASN A 78 2.93 9.36 12.69
N PHE A 79 2.91 8.04 12.83
CA PHE A 79 3.20 7.36 14.09
C PHE A 79 4.68 7.51 14.42
N THR A 80 4.98 8.03 15.60
CA THR A 80 6.36 8.08 16.08
C THR A 80 6.87 6.65 16.33
N LYS A 81 8.19 6.48 16.30
CA LYS A 81 8.84 5.20 16.66
C LYS A 81 8.35 4.69 18.02
N GLN A 82 8.23 5.59 19.01
CA GLN A 82 7.76 5.25 20.35
C GLN A 82 6.31 4.72 20.32
N GLN A 83 5.41 5.38 19.60
CA GLN A 83 4.01 4.93 19.50
C GLN A 83 3.89 3.53 18.91
N ILE A 84 4.70 3.23 17.88
CA ILE A 84 4.74 1.90 17.25
C ILE A 84 5.29 0.86 18.22
N ASP A 85 6.38 1.18 18.92
CA ASP A 85 7.04 0.27 19.87
C ASP A 85 6.15 -0.02 21.09
N ASP A 86 5.48 0.99 21.64
CA ASP A 86 4.53 0.83 22.73
C ASP A 86 3.33 -0.03 22.29
N TYR A 87 2.86 0.17 21.06
CA TYR A 87 1.78 -0.64 20.50
C TYR A 87 2.21 -2.10 20.36
N HIS A 88 3.42 -2.35 19.82
CA HIS A 88 3.99 -3.68 19.73
C HIS A 88 4.04 -4.36 21.10
N ALA A 89 4.61 -3.69 22.11
CA ALA A 89 4.73 -4.22 23.46
C ALA A 89 3.35 -4.56 24.07
N ARG A 90 2.37 -3.66 23.94
CA ARG A 90 1.00 -3.90 24.40
C ARG A 90 0.33 -5.05 23.65
N SER A 91 0.56 -5.18 22.34
CA SER A 91 -0.02 -6.26 21.53
C SER A 91 0.51 -7.63 21.95
N VAL A 92 1.78 -7.72 22.39
CA VAL A 92 2.37 -8.97 22.89
C VAL A 92 1.77 -9.36 24.25
N ILE A 93 1.54 -8.38 25.12
CA ILE A 93 1.02 -8.62 26.49
C ILE A 93 -0.50 -8.83 26.50
N ALA A 94 -1.23 -8.08 25.68
CA ALA A 94 -2.68 -8.04 25.64
C ALA A 94 -3.18 -8.07 24.18
N PHE A 95 -2.87 -9.15 23.46
CA PHE A 95 -3.19 -9.36 22.04
C PHE A 95 -4.66 -9.14 21.65
N LYS A 96 -5.57 -9.05 22.63
CA LYS A 96 -6.99 -8.73 22.47
C LYS A 96 -7.32 -7.22 22.44
N SER A 97 -6.41 -6.32 22.08
CA SER A 97 -6.71 -4.88 22.01
C SER A 97 -7.32 -4.47 20.65
N HIS A 98 -8.59 -4.05 20.71
CA HIS A 98 -9.47 -3.45 19.68
C HIS A 98 -9.66 -4.15 18.31
N THR A 99 -10.89 -4.03 17.81
CA THR A 99 -11.62 -4.67 16.70
C THR A 99 -10.94 -4.94 15.34
N SER A 100 -9.68 -4.56 15.10
CA SER A 100 -9.02 -4.73 13.79
C SER A 100 -7.74 -5.59 13.83
N VAL A 101 -7.16 -5.84 15.01
CA VAL A 101 -5.97 -6.72 15.14
C VAL A 101 -6.33 -8.16 15.50
N ARG A 102 -7.60 -8.41 15.87
CA ARG A 102 -8.10 -9.77 16.18
C ARG A 102 -7.94 -10.75 15.01
N ASP A 103 -7.95 -10.24 13.79
CA ASP A 103 -7.90 -11.06 12.57
C ASP A 103 -6.46 -11.24 12.04
N LEU A 104 -5.47 -10.63 12.72
CA LEU A 104 -4.05 -10.77 12.38
C LEU A 104 -3.39 -11.77 13.34
N SER A 105 -2.50 -12.60 12.82
CA SER A 105 -1.51 -13.31 13.62
C SER A 105 -0.43 -12.35 14.14
N PRO A 106 0.32 -12.70 15.20
CA PRO A 106 1.43 -11.88 15.69
C PRO A 106 2.45 -11.52 14.60
N GLN A 107 2.70 -12.45 13.67
CA GLN A 107 3.62 -12.22 12.54
C GLN A 107 3.04 -11.22 11.52
N GLN A 108 1.76 -11.33 11.20
CA GLN A 108 1.10 -10.37 10.31
C GLN A 108 1.10 -8.97 10.92
N LEU A 109 0.91 -8.85 12.23
CA LEU A 109 1.04 -7.58 12.93
C LEU A 109 2.48 -7.05 12.83
N ASP A 110 3.50 -7.89 13.04
CA ASP A 110 4.90 -7.48 12.90
C ASP A 110 5.22 -6.93 11.49
N TYR A 111 4.63 -7.51 10.43
CA TYR A 111 4.74 -6.97 9.08
C TYR A 111 4.14 -5.57 8.97
N VAL A 112 2.93 -5.36 9.51
CA VAL A 112 2.29 -4.03 9.54
C VAL A 112 3.16 -3.00 10.28
N LEU A 113 3.72 -3.36 11.42
CA LEU A 113 4.58 -2.46 12.19
C LEU A 113 5.92 -2.20 11.48
N THR A 114 6.48 -3.20 10.79
CA THR A 114 7.66 -3.04 9.93
C THR A 114 7.41 -2.02 8.82
N PHE A 115 6.25 -2.12 8.15
CA PHE A 115 5.82 -1.13 7.17
C PHE A 115 5.75 0.28 7.75
N LEU A 116 5.07 0.45 8.90
CA LEU A 116 4.92 1.75 9.54
C LEU A 116 6.26 2.36 9.98
N ARG A 117 7.22 1.54 10.42
CA ARG A 117 8.56 1.99 10.82
C ARG A 117 9.43 2.44 9.65
N LEU A 118 9.37 1.71 8.53
CA LEU A 118 10.30 1.91 7.42
C LEU A 118 9.77 2.86 6.36
N ARG A 119 8.45 3.08 6.25
CA ARG A 119 7.90 3.98 5.25
C ARG A 119 8.47 5.39 5.44
N LYS A 120 8.84 6.02 4.34
CA LYS A 120 9.14 7.45 4.34
C LYS A 120 7.85 8.23 4.54
N VAL A 121 7.80 9.08 5.56
CA VAL A 121 6.68 10.00 5.78
C VAL A 121 6.92 11.24 4.92
N GLN A 122 5.97 11.54 4.03
CA GLN A 122 5.97 12.81 3.31
C GLN A 122 5.59 13.89 4.33
N ASN A 123 6.51 14.82 4.59
CA ASN A 123 6.22 16.02 5.37
C ASN A 123 5.83 17.10 4.36
N ASP A 124 4.62 17.62 4.45
CA ASP A 124 4.20 18.85 3.76
C ASP A 124 4.86 20.08 4.41
#